data_AF-A0A8T3YIY4-F1
#
_entry.id   AF-A0A8T3YIY4-F1
#
_cell.length_a   1.000
_cell.length_b   1.000
_cell.length_c   1.000
_cell.angle_alpha   90.00
_cell.angle_beta   90.00
_cell.angle_gamma   90.00
#
_symmetry.space_group_name_H-M   'P 1'
#
loop_
_entity.id
_entity.type
_entity.pdbx_description
1 polymer ?
#
loop_
_entity_poly.entity_id
_entity_poly.type
_entity_poly.pdbx_seq_one_letter_code
_entity_poly.pdbx_strand_id
1 'polypeptide(L)'
;MDRVRLCGQCREAVSSPLSPAAIARNVARWLPGGQAEGFRAWQQVLDGAMVGTALCGYCYLKEVHQWLQEQDPVLAEAFLRLFSFGFSRAGLRGAMEVSPVLEMEEPAKEYGICDDCGEYADSLEYIGGEWLCAACGKFA
;
A
#
# COMPACT_ATOMS: atom_id res chain seq x y z
N MET A 1 -13.95 -16.40 1.65
CA MET A 1 -13.42 -15.24 2.40
C MET A 1 -12.05 -14.92 1.82
N ASP A 2 -11.94 -13.76 1.16
CA ASP A 2 -10.66 -13.31 0.64
C ASP A 2 -9.82 -12.74 1.78
N ARG A 3 -8.57 -13.20 1.90
CA ARG A 3 -7.64 -12.69 2.90
C ARG A 3 -7.09 -11.35 2.43
N VAL A 4 -7.45 -10.26 3.11
CA VAL A 4 -6.84 -8.96 2.87
C VAL A 4 -5.52 -8.87 3.61
N ARG A 5 -4.45 -8.57 2.87
CA ARG A 5 -3.13 -8.31 3.47
C ARG A 5 -3.04 -6.83 3.82
N LEU A 6 -2.80 -6.51 5.09
CA LEU A 6 -2.60 -5.13 5.52
C LEU A 6 -1.11 -4.85 5.70
N CYS A 7 -0.66 -3.68 5.26
CA CYS A 7 0.69 -3.24 5.56
C CYS A 7 0.84 -2.99 7.07
N GLY A 8 1.82 -3.59 7.74
CA GLY A 8 2.05 -3.33 9.17
C GLY A 8 2.40 -1.87 9.49
N GLN A 9 2.91 -1.12 8.51
CA GLN A 9 3.34 0.26 8.67
C GLN A 9 2.22 1.28 8.46
N CYS A 10 1.54 1.25 7.30
CA CYS A 10 0.47 2.20 7.01
C CYS A 10 -0.95 1.67 7.28
N ARG A 11 -1.11 0.38 7.60
CA ARG A 11 -2.39 -0.31 7.82
C ARG A 11 -3.34 -0.28 6.61
N GLU A 12 -2.84 0.07 5.44
CA GLU A 12 -3.59 0.03 4.17
C GLU A 12 -3.59 -1.38 3.57
N ALA A 13 -4.64 -1.69 2.80
CA ALA A 13 -4.75 -2.92 2.05
C ALA A 13 -3.68 -3.00 0.95
N VAL A 14 -2.93 -4.11 0.91
CA VAL A 14 -1.92 -4.40 -0.10
C VAL A 14 -2.59 -5.12 -1.26
N SER A 15 -3.25 -4.35 -2.13
CA SER A 15 -3.99 -4.87 -3.29
C SER A 15 -3.10 -5.21 -4.49
N SER A 16 -1.84 -4.75 -4.51
CA SER A 16 -0.90 -5.04 -5.59
C SER A 16 0.51 -5.34 -5.06
N PRO A 17 1.00 -6.59 -5.18
CA PRO A 17 2.33 -6.97 -4.72
C PRO A 17 3.37 -6.59 -5.78
N LEU A 18 3.53 -5.30 -6.08
CA LEU A 18 4.73 -4.87 -6.77
C LEU A 18 5.90 -5.04 -5.80
N SER A 19 6.81 -5.95 -6.12
CA SER A 19 7.99 -6.14 -5.28
C SER A 19 8.81 -4.84 -5.22
N PRO A 20 9.44 -4.53 -4.07
CA PRO A 20 10.32 -3.37 -3.94
C PRO A 20 11.34 -3.28 -5.09
N ALA A 21 11.90 -4.42 -5.51
CA ALA A 21 12.80 -4.52 -6.65
C ALA A 21 12.17 -4.08 -7.99
N ALA A 22 10.89 -4.36 -8.23
CA ALA A 22 10.19 -3.91 -9.43
C ALA A 22 9.99 -2.39 -9.43
N ILE A 23 9.63 -1.81 -8.28
CA ILE A 23 9.45 -0.36 -8.14
C ILE A 23 10.82 0.33 -8.26
N ALA A 24 11.86 -0.19 -7.60
CA ALA A 24 13.23 0.30 -7.68
C ALA A 24 13.74 0.39 -9.12
N ARG A 25 13.52 -0.66 -9.93
CA ARG A 25 13.91 -0.64 -11.34
C ARG A 25 13.20 0.45 -12.14
N ASN A 26 11.94 0.72 -11.85
CA ASN A 26 11.19 1.78 -12.52
C ASN A 26 11.70 3.16 -12.10
N VAL A 27 11.92 3.38 -10.81
CA VAL A 27 12.49 4.63 -10.28
C VAL A 27 13.86 4.89 -10.89
N ALA A 28 14.77 3.91 -10.86
CA ALA A 28 16.13 4.06 -11.37
C ALA A 28 16.20 4.43 -12.87
N ARG A 29 15.22 4.03 -13.68
CA ARG A 29 15.12 4.41 -15.10
C ARG A 29 14.69 5.86 -15.31
N TRP A 30 13.98 6.41 -14.34
CA TRP A 30 13.49 7.78 -14.38
C TRP A 30 14.53 8.78 -13.86
N LEU A 31 15.47 8.34 -13.02
CA LEU A 31 16.49 9.19 -12.45
C LEU A 31 17.56 9.62 -13.47
N PRO A 32 18.04 10.88 -13.40
CA PRO A 32 19.25 11.32 -14.07
C PRO A 32 20.46 10.43 -13.74
N GLY A 33 21.40 10.27 -14.68
CA GLY A 33 22.47 9.27 -14.58
C GLY A 33 23.27 9.26 -13.26
N GLY A 34 23.65 10.43 -12.73
CA GLY A 34 24.37 10.53 -11.45
C GLY A 34 23.53 10.15 -10.22
N GLN A 35 22.22 10.38 -10.27
CA GLN A 35 21.30 10.05 -9.18
C GLN A 35 20.89 8.57 -9.22
N ALA A 36 20.88 7.94 -10.40
CA ALA A 36 20.58 6.52 -10.56
C ALA A 36 21.61 5.60 -9.89
N GLU A 37 22.87 6.03 -9.75
CA GLU A 37 23.90 5.27 -9.05
C GLU A 37 23.73 5.39 -7.52
N GLY A 38 23.55 6.62 -7.01
CA GLY A 38 23.25 6.86 -5.59
C GLY A 38 21.98 6.14 -5.14
N PHE A 39 20.95 6.11 -5.99
CA PHE A 39 19.71 5.39 -5.71
C PHE A 39 19.92 3.88 -5.59
N ARG A 40 20.76 3.26 -6.43
CA ARG A 40 21.05 1.82 -6.33
C ARG A 40 21.80 1.48 -5.05
N ALA A 41 22.73 2.33 -4.63
CA ALA A 41 23.43 2.17 -3.36
C ALA A 41 22.45 2.25 -2.18
N TRP A 42 21.55 3.25 -2.19
CA TRP A 42 20.48 3.38 -1.20
C TRP A 42 19.53 2.16 -1.21
N GLN A 43 19.14 1.68 -2.39
CA GLN A 43 18.28 0.50 -2.53
C GLN A 43 18.92 -0.76 -1.93
N GLN A 44 20.23 -0.95 -2.09
CA GLN A 44 20.94 -2.09 -1.49
C GLN A 44 20.93 -2.04 0.04
N VAL A 45 21.08 -0.85 0.63
CA VAL A 45 20.95 -0.67 2.09
C VAL A 45 19.53 -1.01 2.54
N LEU A 46 18.54 -0.52 1.79
CA LEU A 46 17.12 -0.76 2.06
C LEU A 46 16.77 -2.27 1.95
N ASP A 47 17.26 -2.96 0.92
CA ASP A 47 17.07 -4.40 0.72
C ASP A 47 17.76 -5.22 1.83
N GLY A 48 18.96 -4.81 2.26
CA GLY A 48 19.69 -5.44 3.36
C GLY A 48 19.00 -5.27 4.72
N ALA A 49 18.37 -4.12 4.96
CA ALA A 49 17.58 -3.86 6.16
C ALA A 49 16.24 -4.62 6.17
N MET A 50 15.75 -5.06 5.00
CA MET A 50 14.39 -5.60 4.84
C MET A 50 14.33 -7.06 4.36
N VAL A 51 15.40 -7.83 4.60
CA VAL A 51 15.44 -9.27 4.33
C VAL A 51 14.25 -9.96 5.00
N GLY A 52 13.36 -10.55 4.20
CA GLY A 52 12.18 -11.29 4.67
C GLY A 52 10.93 -10.45 4.94
N THR A 53 10.97 -9.12 4.72
CA THR A 53 9.82 -8.23 4.96
C THR A 53 9.29 -7.66 3.65
N ALA A 54 8.03 -7.93 3.33
CA ALA A 54 7.37 -7.28 2.19
C ALA A 54 6.99 -5.84 2.58
N LEU A 55 7.40 -4.84 1.80
CA LEU A 55 6.81 -3.50 1.91
C LEU A 55 5.60 -3.40 1.02
N CYS A 56 4.61 -2.65 1.48
CA CYS A 56 3.62 -2.14 0.55
C CYS A 56 4.27 -1.10 -0.38
N GLY A 57 3.79 -1.03 -1.62
CA GLY A 57 4.30 -0.07 -2.60
C GLY A 57 4.19 1.38 -2.12
N TYR A 58 3.18 1.70 -1.31
CA TYR A 58 3.01 3.03 -0.74
C TYR A 58 4.16 3.44 0.20
N CYS A 59 4.49 2.58 1.19
CA CYS A 59 5.62 2.83 2.09
C CYS A 59 6.94 2.90 1.33
N TYR A 60 7.14 2.02 0.34
CA TYR A 60 8.33 2.09 -0.50
C TYR A 60 8.44 3.43 -1.25
N LEU A 61 7.37 3.89 -1.90
CA LEU A 61 7.37 5.19 -2.60
C LEU A 61 7.58 6.37 -1.64
N LYS A 62 7.08 6.29 -0.40
CA LYS A 62 7.36 7.28 0.65
C LYS A 62 8.85 7.36 0.96
N GLU A 63 9.52 6.22 1.13
CA GLU A 63 10.96 6.16 1.39
C GLU A 63 11.78 6.70 0.21
N VAL A 64 11.40 6.33 -1.02
CA VAL A 64 12.03 6.90 -2.23
C VAL A 64 11.88 8.42 -2.26
N HIS A 65 10.70 8.93 -1.94
CA HIS A 65 10.45 10.37 -1.91
C HIS A 65 11.28 11.06 -0.82
N GLN A 66 11.36 10.50 0.39
CA GLN A 66 12.20 11.07 1.46
C GLN A 66 13.67 11.10 1.07
N TRP A 67 14.19 10.01 0.50
CA TRP A 67 15.55 9.99 -0.04
C TRP A 67 15.74 11.07 -1.11
N LEU A 68 14.81 11.19 -2.05
CA LEU A 68 14.86 12.24 -3.07
C LEU A 68 14.82 13.65 -2.48
N GLN A 69 14.05 13.91 -1.41
CA GLN A 69 14.02 15.22 -0.77
C GLN A 69 15.40 15.62 -0.23
N GLU A 70 16.21 14.67 0.24
CA GLU A 70 17.56 14.93 0.72
C GLU A 70 18.56 15.15 -0.42
N GLN A 71 18.39 14.46 -1.56
CA GLN A 71 19.31 14.55 -2.70
C GLN A 71 18.99 15.71 -3.66
N ASP A 72 17.72 15.85 -4.02
CA ASP A 72 17.23 16.79 -5.02
C ASP A 72 15.74 17.10 -4.78
N PRO A 73 15.42 18.17 -4.03
CA PRO A 73 14.04 18.54 -3.70
C PRO A 73 13.16 18.81 -4.93
N VAL A 74 13.74 19.29 -6.04
CA VAL A 74 12.99 19.56 -7.27
C VAL A 74 12.57 18.24 -7.91
N LEU A 75 13.46 17.27 -7.91
CA LEU A 75 13.15 15.93 -8.39
C LEU A 75 12.16 15.21 -7.46
N ALA A 76 12.26 15.38 -6.14
CA ALA A 76 11.31 14.82 -5.18
C ALA A 76 9.87 15.30 -5.45
N GLU A 77 9.71 16.59 -5.74
CA GLU A 77 8.43 17.18 -6.12
C GLU A 77 7.92 16.62 -7.45
N ALA A 78 8.79 16.48 -8.46
CA ALA A 78 8.43 15.84 -9.73
C ALA A 78 8.02 14.37 -9.55
N PHE A 79 8.68 13.66 -8.64
CA PHE A 79 8.37 12.29 -8.27
C PHE A 79 6.97 12.18 -7.65
N LEU A 80 6.61 13.03 -6.69
CA LEU A 80 5.27 13.04 -6.10
C LEU A 80 4.16 13.25 -7.13
N ARG A 81 4.39 14.12 -8.13
CA ARG A 81 3.41 14.38 -9.19
C ARG A 81 3.17 13.14 -10.05
N LEU A 82 4.24 12.41 -10.38
CA LEU A 82 4.18 11.21 -11.20
C LEU A 82 3.60 10.00 -10.45
N PHE A 83 3.92 9.86 -9.18
CA PHE A 83 3.52 8.74 -8.33
C PHE A 83 2.44 9.14 -7.32
N SER A 84 1.51 10.01 -7.73
CA SER A 84 0.45 10.60 -6.90
C SER A 84 -0.61 9.58 -6.44
N PHE A 85 -0.18 8.55 -5.70
CA PHE A 85 -1.03 7.59 -5.00
C PHE A 85 -1.48 8.20 -3.68
N GLY A 86 -2.48 9.09 -3.71
CA GLY A 86 -3.30 9.39 -2.53
C GLY A 86 -2.57 9.77 -1.23
N PHE A 87 -1.40 10.43 -1.30
CA PHE A 87 -0.63 10.91 -0.14
C PHE A 87 -1.36 11.96 0.74
N SER A 88 -2.67 12.14 0.55
CA SER A 88 -3.47 13.26 1.01
C SER A 88 -4.07 13.13 2.41
N ARG A 89 -3.83 12.06 3.19
CA ARG A 89 -4.42 11.94 4.55
C ARG A 89 -3.49 11.63 5.72
N ALA A 90 -2.31 11.04 5.51
CA ALA A 90 -1.34 10.81 6.59
C ALA A 90 0.00 11.42 6.20
N GLY A 91 0.32 12.58 6.76
CA GLY A 91 1.48 13.40 6.39
C GLY A 91 2.81 12.64 6.30
N LEU A 92 3.69 13.13 5.44
CA LEU A 92 5.05 12.64 5.15
C LEU A 92 6.05 12.79 6.32
N ARG A 93 5.63 12.67 7.58
CA ARG A 93 6.52 12.79 8.74
C ARG A 93 6.91 11.42 9.29
N GLY A 94 8.18 11.30 9.68
CA GLY A 94 8.78 10.13 10.33
C GLY A 94 9.53 9.20 9.39
N ALA A 95 10.72 8.79 9.82
CA ALA A 95 11.48 7.66 9.27
C ALA A 95 10.73 6.35 9.59
N MET A 96 10.81 5.36 8.70
CA MET A 96 10.11 4.10 8.85
C MET A 96 10.75 3.18 9.89
N GLU A 97 9.96 2.70 10.86
CA GLU A 97 10.24 1.46 11.58
C GLU A 97 9.73 0.29 10.73
N VAL A 98 10.60 -0.66 10.39
CA VAL A 98 10.24 -1.81 9.53
C VAL A 98 9.23 -2.69 10.28
N SER A 99 7.99 -2.74 9.79
CA SER A 99 6.94 -3.60 10.35
C SER A 99 6.45 -4.62 9.31
N PRO A 100 6.33 -5.91 9.67
CA PRO A 100 5.86 -6.95 8.75
C PRO A 100 4.42 -6.70 8.29
N VAL A 101 4.09 -7.16 7.06
CA VAL A 101 2.71 -7.23 6.57
C VAL A 101 1.92 -8.15 7.50
N LEU A 102 0.89 -7.60 8.13
CA LEU A 102 0.01 -8.36 9.02
C LEU A 102 -1.08 -8.98 8.16
N GLU A 103 -1.20 -10.31 8.17
CA GLU A 103 -2.42 -10.96 7.73
C GLU A 103 -3.45 -10.76 8.84
N MET A 104 -4.47 -9.94 8.56
CA MET A 104 -5.60 -9.74 9.46
C MET A 104 -6.85 -10.25 8.77
N GLU A 105 -7.69 -11.00 9.49
CA GLU A 105 -9.05 -11.28 9.04
C GLU A 105 -9.80 -9.93 8.98
N GLU A 106 -10.46 -9.63 7.87
CA GLU A 106 -11.29 -8.43 7.77
C GLU A 106 -12.32 -8.46 8.92
N PRO A 107 -12.42 -7.40 9.75
CA PRO A 107 -13.56 -7.28 10.64
C PRO A 107 -14.82 -7.24 9.77
N ALA A 108 -15.87 -7.94 10.20
CA ALA A 108 -17.17 -7.94 9.55
C ALA A 108 -17.56 -6.52 9.12
N LYS A 109 -17.99 -6.34 7.86
CA LYS A 109 -18.49 -5.05 7.39
C LYS A 109 -19.76 -4.70 8.17
N GLU A 110 -19.65 -3.71 9.06
CA GLU A 110 -20.79 -3.22 9.83
C GLU A 110 -21.83 -2.50 8.98
N TYR A 111 -21.56 -2.10 7.72
CA TYR A 111 -22.57 -1.46 6.86
C TYR A 111 -22.20 -1.49 5.38
N GLY A 112 -23.21 -1.41 4.51
CA GLY A 112 -23.03 -1.35 3.05
C GLY A 112 -24.31 -1.59 2.26
N ILE A 113 -24.19 -1.82 0.96
CA ILE A 113 -25.31 -2.19 0.07
C ILE A 113 -25.33 -3.71 -0.07
N CYS A 114 -26.49 -4.34 0.10
CA CYS A 114 -26.69 -5.79 -0.11
C CYS A 114 -26.61 -6.14 -1.60
N ASP A 115 -25.83 -7.16 -1.95
CA ASP A 115 -25.63 -7.59 -3.34
C ASP A 115 -26.89 -8.22 -3.98
N ASP A 116 -27.82 -8.75 -3.17
CA ASP A 116 -29.09 -9.36 -3.63
C ASP A 116 -30.23 -8.32 -3.76
N CYS A 117 -30.54 -7.60 -2.68
CA CYS A 117 -31.68 -6.68 -2.68
C CYS A 117 -31.33 -5.23 -3.07
N GLY A 118 -30.05 -4.86 -3.14
CA GLY A 118 -29.60 -3.51 -3.49
C GLY A 118 -29.89 -2.44 -2.43
N GLU A 119 -30.43 -2.82 -1.27
CA GLU A 119 -30.73 -1.90 -0.17
C GLU A 119 -29.50 -1.68 0.73
N TYR A 120 -29.42 -0.50 1.33
CA TYR A 120 -28.41 -0.22 2.36
C TYR A 120 -28.77 -0.94 3.66
N ALA A 121 -27.79 -1.60 4.28
CA ALA A 121 -27.94 -2.33 5.52
C ALA A 121 -26.85 -1.95 6.53
N ASP A 122 -27.24 -1.89 7.80
CA ASP A 122 -26.37 -1.69 8.97
C ASP A 122 -25.73 -2.99 9.47
N SER A 123 -25.86 -4.08 8.71
CA SER A 123 -25.09 -5.31 8.88
C SER A 123 -25.15 -6.17 7.62
N LEU A 124 -23.98 -6.60 7.15
CA LEU A 124 -23.84 -7.50 6.00
C LEU A 124 -22.99 -8.71 6.38
N GLU A 125 -23.42 -9.90 5.96
CA GLU A 125 -22.69 -11.15 6.10
C GLU A 125 -22.18 -11.63 4.74
N TYR A 126 -20.96 -12.17 4.69
CA TYR A 126 -20.39 -12.68 3.44
C TYR A 126 -20.71 -14.16 3.27
N ILE A 127 -21.67 -14.46 2.39
CA ILE A 127 -22.22 -15.81 2.16
C ILE A 127 -22.07 -16.13 0.68
N GLY A 128 -21.45 -17.27 0.34
CA GLY A 128 -21.37 -17.73 -1.04
C GLY A 128 -20.55 -16.86 -2.01
N GLY A 129 -19.85 -15.83 -1.53
CA GLY A 129 -19.15 -14.85 -2.39
C GLY A 129 -19.87 -13.51 -2.53
N GLU A 130 -21.00 -13.32 -1.87
CA GLU A 130 -21.83 -12.12 -1.92
C GLU A 130 -22.00 -11.51 -0.52
N TRP A 131 -22.14 -10.19 -0.44
CA TRP A 131 -22.48 -9.49 0.81
C TRP A 131 -24.00 -9.39 0.95
N LEU A 132 -24.57 -10.18 1.84
CA LEU A 132 -26.01 -10.29 2.03
C LEU A 132 -26.45 -9.66 3.36
N CYS A 133 -27.55 -8.91 3.34
CA CYS A 133 -28.18 -8.44 4.57
C CYS A 133 -28.83 -9.60 5.33
N ALA A 134 -29.11 -9.41 6.62
CA ALA A 134 -29.71 -10.45 7.46
C ALA A 134 -31.08 -10.98 6.96
N ALA A 135 -31.76 -10.24 6.08
CA ALA A 135 -32.99 -10.70 5.42
C ALA A 135 -32.68 -11.67 4.26
N CYS A 136 -31.74 -11.31 3.38
CA CYS A 136 -31.35 -12.11 2.21
C CYS A 136 -30.53 -13.34 2.61
N GLY A 137 -29.64 -13.23 3.60
CA GLY A 137 -28.78 -14.32 4.07
C GLY A 137 -29.53 -15.49 4.74
N LYS A 138 -30.81 -15.32 5.11
CA LYS A 138 -31.65 -16.41 5.66
C LYS A 138 -32.13 -17.40 4.61
N PHE A 139 -32.02 -17.05 3.33
CA PHE A 139 -32.51 -17.86 2.20
C PHE A 139 -31.38 -18.30 1.26
N ALA A 140 -30.13 -17.97 1.58
CA ALA A 140 -28.93 -18.34 0.84
C ALA A 140 -28.38 -19.71 1.25
#